data_AF-A0A497BI21-F1
#
_entry.id   AF-A0A497BI21-F1
#
_cell.length_a   1.000
_cell.length_b   1.000
_cell.length_c   1.000
_cell.angle_alpha   90.00
_cell.angle_beta   90.00
_cell.angle_gamma   90.00
#
_symmetry.space_group_name_H-M   'P 1'
#
loop_
_entity.id
_entity.type
_entity.pdbx_description
1 polymer ?
#
loop_
_entity_poly.entity_id
_entity_poly.type
_entity_poly.pdbx_seq_one_letter_code
_entity_poly.pdbx_strand_id
1 'polypeptide(L)'
;MKKILTLLTMLLFCVCMIWSSVVQAADVTLQWNAVTEATGYKIYCGTLSRDDGGTYDFDTGDPVIGASPFDVGNETIYTLEDMPPGTYYFAATAYNDFGESGFSIEVFTTIIITPDGIIAVFQSVNSTLTWNAVDGAVSYNVYVGTESGVYGDPVNVTEPTAVLTLNQGTHYIAISAINDTGYETPKSTEIVVPVCGPPQGFGLQ
;
A
#
# COMPACT_ATOMS: atom_id res chain seq x y z
N MET A 1 -39.54 -16.31 -27.28
CA MET A 1 -39.27 -15.86 -25.89
C MET A 1 -38.06 -16.55 -25.22
N LYS A 2 -37.20 -17.30 -25.93
CA LYS A 2 -36.00 -17.96 -25.35
C LYS A 2 -34.67 -17.20 -25.55
N LYS A 3 -34.67 -16.03 -26.20
CA LYS A 3 -33.44 -15.26 -26.52
C LYS A 3 -33.14 -14.09 -25.57
N ILE A 4 -34.07 -13.73 -24.68
CA ILE A 4 -33.89 -12.63 -23.70
C ILE A 4 -33.37 -13.15 -22.35
N LEU A 5 -33.57 -14.45 -22.06
CA LEU A 5 -33.17 -15.04 -20.79
C LEU A 5 -31.66 -15.29 -20.67
N THR A 6 -30.95 -15.49 -21.79
CA THR A 6 -29.49 -15.69 -21.80
C THR A 6 -28.68 -14.39 -21.66
N LEU A 7 -29.26 -13.24 -22.02
CA LEU A 7 -28.61 -11.94 -21.87
C LEU A 7 -28.71 -11.41 -20.43
N LEU A 8 -29.76 -11.80 -19.70
CA LEU A 8 -29.96 -11.42 -18.29
C LEU A 8 -29.09 -12.25 -17.32
N THR A 9 -28.71 -13.48 -17.68
CA THR A 9 -27.79 -14.31 -16.89
C THR A 9 -26.32 -13.94 -17.08
N MET A 10 -25.98 -13.22 -18.15
CA MET A 10 -24.61 -12.77 -18.43
C MET A 10 -24.30 -11.39 -17.82
N LEU A 11 -25.33 -10.64 -17.42
CA LEU A 11 -25.21 -9.36 -16.70
C LEU A 11 -25.29 -9.51 -15.16
N LEU A 12 -25.64 -10.71 -14.66
CA LEU A 12 -25.79 -11.01 -13.24
C LEU A 12 -24.59 -11.76 -12.63
N PHE A 13 -23.42 -11.71 -13.28
CA PHE A 13 -22.15 -12.15 -12.68
C PHE A 13 -21.35 -10.96 -12.11
N CYS A 14 -21.83 -9.72 -12.28
CA CYS A 14 -21.14 -8.50 -11.85
C CYS A 14 -21.65 -7.90 -10.52
N VAL A 15 -22.56 -8.55 -9.79
CA VAL A 15 -23.27 -7.89 -8.67
C VAL A 15 -22.86 -8.40 -7.27
N CYS A 16 -21.85 -9.27 -7.13
CA CYS A 16 -21.43 -9.70 -5.79
C CYS A 16 -19.97 -10.13 -5.60
N MET A 17 -19.03 -9.72 -6.47
CA MET A 17 -17.66 -9.61 -5.96
C MET A 17 -17.69 -8.45 -4.98
N ILE A 18 -17.88 -8.76 -3.71
CA ILE A 18 -17.49 -7.87 -2.63
C ILE A 18 -15.96 -7.93 -2.70
N TRP A 19 -15.36 -6.95 -3.39
CA TRP A 19 -13.91 -6.81 -3.39
C TRP A 19 -13.57 -6.38 -1.97
N SER A 20 -13.19 -7.33 -1.13
CA SER A 20 -12.48 -6.98 0.08
C SER A 20 -11.17 -6.37 -0.38
N SER A 21 -11.08 -5.04 -0.39
CA SER A 21 -9.80 -4.37 -0.48
C SER A 21 -9.02 -4.78 0.76
N VAL A 22 -8.06 -5.69 0.60
CA VAL A 22 -7.00 -5.81 1.59
C VAL A 22 -6.15 -4.57 1.41
N VAL A 23 -6.30 -3.63 2.33
CA VAL A 23 -5.49 -2.43 2.40
C VAL A 23 -4.18 -2.85 3.05
N GLN A 24 -3.06 -2.69 2.35
CA GLN A 24 -1.76 -2.97 2.95
C GLN A 24 -1.32 -1.79 3.81
N ALA A 25 -1.11 -2.04 5.10
CA ALA A 25 -0.51 -1.10 6.05
C ALA A 25 0.33 -1.91 7.07
N ALA A 26 1.13 -1.22 7.88
CA ALA A 26 1.94 -1.88 8.91
C ALA A 26 1.79 -1.23 10.27
N ASP A 27 1.86 -2.05 11.31
CA ASP A 27 1.83 -1.56 12.69
C ASP A 27 3.23 -1.17 13.17
N VAL A 28 3.31 -0.09 13.95
CA VAL A 28 4.54 0.34 14.63
C VAL A 28 4.34 0.30 16.13
N THR A 29 5.00 -0.64 16.79
CA THR A 29 5.00 -0.75 18.25
C THR A 29 6.23 -0.07 18.86
N LEU A 30 5.98 0.89 19.74
CA LEU A 30 6.97 1.60 20.53
C LEU A 30 6.94 1.10 21.98
N GLN A 31 8.12 0.93 22.58
CA GLN A 31 8.26 0.52 23.98
C GLN A 31 9.34 1.33 24.67
N TRP A 32 9.09 1.73 25.92
CA TRP A 32 10.03 2.50 26.73
C TRP A 32 10.04 2.03 28.19
N ASN A 33 11.03 2.49 28.95
CA ASN A 33 11.10 2.23 30.39
C ASN A 33 10.23 3.24 31.16
N ALA A 34 9.58 2.78 32.23
CA ALA A 34 8.82 3.66 33.11
C ALA A 34 9.73 4.72 33.77
N VAL A 35 9.25 5.97 33.79
CA VAL A 35 9.85 7.11 34.48
C VAL A 35 9.22 7.25 35.86
N THR A 36 10.04 7.40 36.90
CA THR A 36 9.57 7.61 38.28
C THR A 36 8.78 8.92 38.38
N GLU A 37 7.66 8.91 39.11
CA GLU A 37 6.73 10.05 39.27
C GLU A 37 5.99 10.50 37.99
N ALA A 38 6.14 9.81 36.87
CA ALA A 38 5.28 10.03 35.71
C ALA A 38 3.87 9.47 36.00
N THR A 39 2.83 10.24 35.66
CA THR A 39 1.43 9.77 35.68
C THR A 39 0.92 9.45 34.27
N GLY A 40 1.68 9.80 33.23
CA GLY A 40 1.45 9.33 31.88
C GLY A 40 2.53 9.77 30.89
N TYR A 41 2.33 9.40 29.63
CA TYR A 41 3.23 9.68 28.52
C TYR A 41 2.48 10.20 27.30
N LYS A 42 3.18 10.98 26.48
CA LYS A 42 2.72 11.34 25.14
C LYS A 42 3.72 10.86 24.10
N ILE A 43 3.20 10.31 23.01
CA ILE A 43 3.97 9.88 21.85
C ILE A 43 3.82 10.91 20.74
N TYR A 44 4.94 11.34 20.22
CA TYR A 44 5.05 12.29 19.14
C TYR A 44 5.49 11.57 17.88
N CYS A 45 4.83 11.86 16.76
CA CYS A 45 5.14 11.30 15.45
C CYS A 45 5.28 12.42 14.41
N GLY A 46 6.19 12.25 13.46
CA GLY A 46 6.38 13.15 12.32
C GLY A 46 6.98 12.42 11.12
N THR A 47 6.90 13.03 9.94
CA THR A 47 7.52 12.50 8.70
C THR A 47 8.90 13.11 8.40
N LEU A 48 9.34 14.04 9.24
CA LEU A 48 10.66 14.68 9.21
C LEU A 48 11.32 14.59 10.58
N SER A 49 12.63 14.36 10.60
CA SER A 49 13.41 14.35 11.85
C SER A 49 13.37 15.71 12.52
N ARG A 50 13.26 15.72 13.85
CA ARG A 50 13.41 16.94 14.65
C ARG A 50 14.77 17.60 14.46
N ASP A 51 15.83 16.81 14.28
CA ASP A 51 17.18 17.33 14.12
C ASP A 51 17.38 18.02 12.75
N ASP A 52 16.53 17.70 11.77
CA ASP A 52 16.44 18.36 10.46
C ASP A 52 15.41 19.51 10.43
N GLY A 53 14.99 19.99 11.60
CA GLY A 53 14.02 21.09 11.73
C GLY A 53 12.57 20.68 11.53
N GLY A 54 12.29 19.36 11.55
CA GLY A 54 10.93 18.83 11.52
C GLY A 54 10.13 19.15 12.78
N THR A 55 8.81 19.22 12.60
CA THR A 55 7.83 19.24 13.69
C THR A 55 7.15 17.88 13.77
N TYR A 56 6.79 17.42 14.97
CA TYR A 56 5.98 16.21 15.14
C TYR A 56 4.50 16.49 14.85
N ASP A 57 4.23 16.93 13.64
CA ASP A 57 2.93 17.38 13.13
C ASP A 57 2.19 16.28 12.36
N PHE A 58 2.49 15.01 12.65
CA PHE A 58 1.80 13.90 12.00
C PHE A 58 0.29 13.96 12.27
N ASP A 59 -0.46 14.14 11.20
CA ASP A 59 -1.91 14.08 11.15
C ASP A 59 -2.28 13.23 9.93
N THR A 60 -2.89 12.08 10.18
CA THR A 60 -3.35 11.18 9.13
C THR A 60 -4.65 11.67 8.48
N GLY A 61 -5.33 12.65 9.08
CA GLY A 61 -6.73 12.95 8.78
C GLY A 61 -7.68 11.80 9.14
N ASP A 62 -7.16 10.70 9.68
CA ASP A 62 -7.92 9.52 10.10
C ASP A 62 -8.42 9.73 11.54
N PRO A 63 -9.74 9.67 11.77
CA PRO A 63 -10.30 9.84 13.11
C PRO A 63 -9.92 8.73 14.11
N VAL A 64 -9.40 7.59 13.63
CA VAL A 64 -8.99 6.42 14.41
C VAL A 64 -7.52 6.52 14.83
N ILE A 65 -6.61 6.87 13.91
CA ILE A 65 -5.18 7.03 14.24
C ILE A 65 -4.96 8.33 15.02
N GLY A 66 -5.63 9.42 14.63
CA GLY A 66 -5.55 10.72 15.31
C GLY A 66 -4.30 11.54 14.96
N ALA A 67 -4.16 12.68 15.63
CA ALA A 67 -3.06 13.61 15.42
C ALA A 67 -2.03 13.54 16.56
N SER A 68 -0.76 13.66 16.22
CA SER A 68 0.34 13.80 17.16
C SER A 68 0.19 15.10 17.99
N PRO A 69 0.43 15.08 19.32
CA PRO A 69 0.85 13.92 20.10
C PRO A 69 -0.30 13.01 20.56
N PHE A 70 -0.02 11.71 20.65
CA PHE A 70 -0.90 10.69 21.20
C PHE A 70 -0.69 10.56 22.71
N ASP A 71 -1.70 10.89 23.51
CA ASP A 71 -1.67 10.64 24.96
C ASP A 71 -2.01 9.16 25.23
N VAL A 72 -1.04 8.44 25.78
CA VAL A 72 -1.15 6.99 26.01
C VAL A 72 -1.36 6.66 27.49
N GLY A 73 -1.58 7.68 28.33
CA GLY A 73 -1.71 7.50 29.78
C GLY A 73 -0.45 6.87 30.40
N ASN A 74 -0.62 6.12 31.49
CA ASN A 74 0.48 5.47 32.20
C ASN A 74 0.87 4.11 31.60
N GLU A 75 0.92 4.03 30.28
CA GLU A 75 1.40 2.86 29.55
C GLU A 75 2.89 2.98 29.23
N THR A 76 3.54 1.85 28.96
CA THR A 76 4.97 1.79 28.54
C THR A 76 5.15 1.13 27.18
N ILE A 77 4.04 0.91 26.50
CA ILE A 77 3.95 0.34 25.17
C ILE A 77 2.81 1.03 24.43
N TYR A 78 3.01 1.33 23.15
CA TYR A 78 1.96 1.89 22.29
C TYR A 78 2.16 1.39 20.86
N THR A 79 1.07 1.04 20.20
CA THR A 79 1.08 0.62 18.80
C THR A 79 0.29 1.63 17.99
N LEU A 80 0.94 2.21 16.96
CA LEU A 80 0.25 2.86 15.87
C LEU A 80 -0.11 1.79 14.86
N GLU A 81 -1.39 1.58 14.65
CA GLU A 81 -1.90 0.60 13.68
C GLU A 81 -2.05 1.24 12.30
N ASP A 82 -2.05 0.40 11.27
CA ASP A 82 -2.37 0.78 9.90
C ASP A 82 -1.57 1.99 9.38
N MET A 83 -0.27 2.07 9.70
CA MET A 83 0.56 3.14 9.20
C MET A 83 0.88 2.95 7.70
N PRO A 84 0.70 3.98 6.86
CA PRO A 84 0.99 3.90 5.43
C PRO A 84 2.50 3.89 5.14
N PRO A 85 2.91 3.71 3.88
CA PRO A 85 4.32 3.77 3.50
C PRO A 85 4.92 5.13 3.77
N GLY A 86 6.09 5.11 4.38
CA GLY A 86 6.78 6.34 4.72
C GLY A 86 7.92 6.11 5.69
N THR A 87 8.68 7.17 5.93
CA THR A 87 9.63 7.21 7.03
C THR A 87 9.03 8.05 8.14
N TYR A 88 8.96 7.48 9.33
CA TYR A 88 8.33 8.09 10.50
C TYR A 88 9.33 8.21 11.62
N TYR A 89 9.29 9.35 12.30
CA TYR A 89 10.15 9.73 13.41
C TYR A 89 9.30 9.86 14.66
N PHE A 90 9.78 9.28 15.77
CA PHE A 90 9.05 9.21 17.02
C PHE A 90 9.88 9.68 18.19
N ALA A 91 9.24 10.39 19.11
CA ALA A 91 9.77 10.70 20.43
C ALA A 91 8.66 10.61 21.48
N ALA A 92 9.05 10.46 22.75
CA ALA A 92 8.11 10.43 23.86
C ALA A 92 8.44 11.53 24.89
N THR A 93 7.42 12.01 25.58
CA THR A 93 7.55 12.79 26.81
C THR A 93 6.82 12.07 27.94
N ALA A 94 7.24 12.33 29.18
CA ALA A 94 6.51 11.94 30.37
C ALA A 94 5.84 13.17 30.98
N TYR A 95 4.67 13.02 31.58
CA TYR A 95 4.00 14.10 32.28
C TYR A 95 3.52 13.67 33.68
N ASN A 96 3.34 14.66 34.54
CA ASN A 96 2.62 14.56 35.79
C ASN A 96 1.88 15.87 36.11
N ASP A 97 1.29 15.96 37.30
CA ASP A 97 0.53 17.15 37.73
C ASP A 97 1.36 18.45 37.76
N PHE A 98 2.69 18.35 37.71
CA PHE A 98 3.61 19.49 37.72
C PHE A 98 4.08 19.92 36.33
N GLY A 99 3.79 19.14 35.28
CA GLY A 99 4.10 19.46 33.90
C GLY A 99 4.65 18.28 33.11
N GLU A 100 5.22 18.63 31.95
CA GLU A 100 5.70 17.68 30.94
C GLU A 100 7.23 17.78 30.80
N SER A 101 7.88 16.64 30.59
CA SER A 101 9.32 16.54 30.43
C SER A 101 9.79 17.07 29.07
N GLY A 102 11.11 17.14 28.88
CA GLY A 102 11.69 17.18 27.54
C GLY A 102 11.45 15.87 26.79
N PHE A 103 11.64 15.91 25.47
CA PHE A 103 11.56 14.73 24.62
C PHE A 103 12.64 13.68 24.95
N SER A 104 12.31 12.43 24.69
CA SER A 104 13.27 11.33 24.60
C SER A 104 14.26 11.52 23.45
N ILE A 105 15.17 10.55 23.32
CA ILE A 105 15.85 10.32 22.05
C ILE A 105 14.80 10.08 20.96
N GLU A 106 15.10 10.58 19.76
CA GLU A 106 14.27 10.29 18.59
C GLU A 106 14.66 8.91 18.04
N VAL A 107 13.65 8.15 17.64
CA VAL A 107 13.81 6.90 16.88
C VAL A 107 13.05 7.03 15.57
N PHE A 108 13.41 6.25 14.57
CA PHE A 108 12.69 6.26 13.30
C PHE A 108 12.51 4.84 12.75
N THR A 109 11.51 4.70 11.89
CA THR A 109 11.29 3.49 11.10
C THR A 109 10.86 3.87 9.69
N THR A 110 11.14 2.99 8.74
CA THR A 110 10.65 3.12 7.36
C THR A 110 9.71 1.95 7.08
N ILE A 111 8.45 2.27 6.78
CA ILE A 111 7.44 1.31 6.37
C ILE A 111 7.53 1.18 4.86
N ILE A 112 7.84 -0.04 4.43
CA ILE A 112 7.93 -0.43 3.04
C ILE A 112 6.87 -1.50 2.80
N ILE A 113 5.89 -1.20 1.94
CA ILE A 113 4.92 -2.18 1.47
C ILE A 113 4.99 -2.24 -0.06
N THR A 114 4.83 -3.43 -0.61
CA THR A 114 4.83 -3.65 -2.05
C THR A 114 3.49 -4.22 -2.47
N PRO A 115 2.87 -3.75 -3.57
CA PRO A 115 1.64 -4.34 -4.07
C PRO A 115 1.70 -5.88 -4.13
N ASP A 116 0.65 -6.54 -3.69
CA ASP A 116 0.54 -8.00 -3.68
C ASP A 116 -0.81 -8.47 -4.23
N GLY A 117 -1.06 -9.78 -4.19
CA GLY A 117 -2.33 -10.33 -4.68
C GLY A 117 -2.57 -10.09 -6.16
N ILE A 118 -1.51 -9.94 -6.96
CA ILE A 118 -1.63 -9.64 -8.38
C ILE A 118 -2.30 -10.82 -9.10
N ILE A 119 -3.44 -10.54 -9.72
CA ILE A 119 -4.20 -11.47 -10.56
C ILE A 119 -4.24 -10.91 -11.97
N ALA A 120 -3.92 -11.75 -12.95
CA ALA A 120 -4.04 -11.41 -14.37
C ALA A 120 -5.14 -12.26 -15.02
N VAL A 121 -6.13 -11.59 -15.62
CA VAL A 121 -7.22 -12.21 -16.37
C VAL A 121 -7.07 -11.88 -17.86
N PHE A 122 -7.04 -12.92 -18.68
CA PHE A 122 -6.77 -12.81 -20.12
C PHE A 122 -8.04 -12.83 -20.94
N GLN A 123 -8.24 -11.78 -21.74
CA GLN A 123 -9.29 -11.72 -22.75
C GLN A 123 -8.65 -11.38 -24.10
N SER A 124 -8.00 -12.37 -24.72
CA SER A 124 -7.24 -12.21 -25.98
C SER A 124 -6.02 -11.29 -25.78
N VAL A 125 -5.81 -10.30 -26.67
CA VAL A 125 -4.71 -9.32 -26.62
C VAL A 125 -4.78 -8.37 -25.42
N ASN A 126 -5.96 -8.25 -24.80
CA ASN A 126 -6.17 -7.40 -23.62
C ASN A 126 -6.06 -8.25 -22.35
N SER A 127 -5.14 -7.86 -21.46
CA SER A 127 -4.92 -8.48 -20.16
C SER A 127 -5.37 -7.50 -19.07
N THR A 128 -6.33 -7.90 -18.26
CA THR A 128 -6.74 -7.13 -17.08
C THR A 128 -5.92 -7.61 -15.90
N LEU A 129 -5.20 -6.69 -15.26
CA LEU A 129 -4.52 -6.93 -13.99
C LEU A 129 -5.31 -6.28 -12.85
N THR A 130 -5.35 -6.96 -11.72
CA THR A 130 -5.92 -6.47 -10.47
C THR A 130 -4.99 -6.85 -9.34
N TRP A 131 -4.87 -6.01 -8.32
CA TRP A 131 -4.05 -6.27 -7.14
C TRP A 131 -4.74 -5.73 -5.88
N ASN A 132 -4.17 -6.05 -4.71
CA ASN A 132 -4.65 -5.49 -3.46
C ASN A 132 -4.29 -4.01 -3.35
N ALA A 133 -5.20 -3.21 -2.79
CA ALA A 133 -4.96 -1.79 -2.58
C ALA A 133 -3.85 -1.58 -1.54
N VAL A 134 -3.00 -0.61 -1.79
CA VAL A 134 -1.94 -0.20 -0.87
C VAL A 134 -2.42 1.04 -0.11
N ASP A 135 -2.37 1.02 1.22
CA ASP A 135 -2.83 2.18 1.98
C ASP A 135 -1.96 3.41 1.73
N GLY A 136 -2.59 4.59 1.73
CA GLY A 136 -1.91 5.84 1.41
C GLY A 136 -1.40 5.95 -0.04
N ALA A 137 -1.63 4.96 -0.90
CA ALA A 137 -1.28 5.04 -2.32
C ALA A 137 -2.32 5.86 -3.10
N VAL A 138 -1.85 6.92 -3.77
CA VAL A 138 -2.68 7.73 -4.68
C VAL A 138 -2.59 7.26 -6.14
N SER A 139 -1.56 6.48 -6.48
CA SER A 139 -1.42 5.84 -7.79
C SER A 139 -0.47 4.64 -7.75
N TYR A 140 -0.39 3.91 -8.86
CA TYR A 140 0.46 2.74 -9.05
C TYR A 140 1.18 2.83 -10.39
N ASN A 141 2.44 2.39 -10.40
CA ASN A 141 3.18 2.16 -11.64
C ASN A 141 3.17 0.67 -11.98
N VAL A 142 2.70 0.34 -13.18
CA VAL A 142 2.71 -1.03 -13.72
C VAL A 142 3.86 -1.16 -14.70
N TYR A 143 4.83 -2.00 -14.34
CA TYR A 143 6.03 -2.28 -15.11
C TYR A 143 5.86 -3.55 -15.92
N VAL A 144 6.23 -3.50 -17.21
CA VAL A 144 6.11 -4.65 -18.13
C VAL A 144 7.43 -4.85 -18.86
N GLY A 145 7.87 -6.09 -18.93
CA GLY A 145 9.09 -6.53 -19.60
C GLY A 145 8.92 -7.84 -20.35
N THR A 146 9.82 -8.13 -21.28
CA THR A 146 9.92 -9.45 -21.95
C THR A 146 11.04 -10.31 -21.37
N GLU A 147 11.79 -9.77 -20.42
CA GLU A 147 12.85 -10.44 -19.66
C GLU A 147 12.66 -10.12 -18.17
N SER A 148 12.93 -11.11 -17.31
CA SER A 148 12.74 -10.96 -15.87
C SER A 148 13.61 -9.84 -15.32
N GLY A 149 13.01 -8.94 -14.54
CA GLY A 149 13.69 -7.79 -13.95
C GLY A 149 14.04 -6.65 -14.91
N VAL A 150 13.70 -6.75 -16.20
CA VAL A 150 13.97 -5.73 -17.21
C VAL A 150 12.66 -5.19 -17.75
N TYR A 151 12.34 -3.94 -17.40
CA TYR A 151 11.05 -3.32 -17.72
C TYR A 151 11.21 -2.10 -18.62
N GLY A 152 10.16 -1.81 -19.40
CA GLY A 152 10.01 -0.53 -20.09
C GLY A 152 9.47 0.59 -19.18
N ASP A 153 9.07 1.70 -19.80
CA ASP A 153 8.39 2.79 -19.10
C ASP A 153 7.09 2.30 -18.47
N PRO A 154 6.82 2.63 -17.19
CA PRO A 154 5.64 2.14 -16.51
C PRO A 154 4.36 2.82 -17.01
N VAL A 155 3.25 2.09 -16.90
CA VAL A 155 1.91 2.66 -17.02
C VAL A 155 1.44 3.09 -15.64
N ASN A 156 1.12 4.37 -15.47
CA ASN A 156 0.57 4.89 -14.22
C ASN A 156 -0.97 4.78 -14.20
N VAL A 157 -1.52 4.28 -13.10
CA VAL A 157 -2.97 4.15 -12.87
C VAL A 157 -3.32 4.59 -11.45
N THR A 158 -4.53 5.11 -11.24
CA THR A 158 -4.98 5.58 -9.90
C THR A 158 -5.75 4.51 -9.13
N GLU A 159 -6.25 3.49 -9.80
CA GLU A 159 -6.98 2.37 -9.22
C GLU A 159 -6.09 1.13 -9.16
N PRO A 160 -6.36 0.15 -8.27
CA PRO A 160 -5.60 -1.09 -8.19
C PRO A 160 -5.97 -2.08 -9.33
N THR A 161 -6.09 -1.55 -10.55
CA THR A 161 -6.40 -2.27 -11.77
C THR A 161 -5.76 -1.60 -12.98
N ALA A 162 -5.32 -2.42 -13.93
CA ALA A 162 -4.81 -1.96 -15.22
C ALA A 162 -5.28 -2.85 -16.35
N VAL A 163 -5.51 -2.26 -17.52
CA VAL A 163 -5.74 -3.01 -18.76
C VAL A 163 -4.52 -2.81 -19.65
N LEU A 164 -3.83 -3.90 -19.94
CA LEU A 164 -2.64 -3.91 -20.79
C LEU A 164 -2.92 -4.60 -22.12
N THR A 165 -2.32 -4.08 -23.18
CA THR A 165 -2.27 -4.77 -24.48
C THR A 165 -0.95 -5.50 -24.58
N LEU A 166 -0.98 -6.83 -24.42
CA LEU A 166 0.22 -7.67 -24.45
C LEU A 166 0.28 -8.47 -25.75
N ASN A 167 1.40 -8.36 -26.46
CA ASN A 167 1.65 -9.16 -27.67
C ASN A 167 1.95 -10.62 -27.31
N GLN A 168 1.89 -11.52 -28.29
CA GLN A 168 2.31 -12.91 -28.12
C GLN A 168 3.74 -12.98 -27.54
N GLY A 169 3.93 -13.79 -26.51
CA GLY A 169 5.21 -13.93 -25.82
C GLY A 169 5.05 -14.13 -24.32
N THR A 170 6.18 -14.21 -23.61
CA THR A 170 6.18 -14.21 -22.14
C THR A 170 6.48 -12.80 -21.67
N HIS A 171 5.61 -12.28 -20.81
CA HIS A 171 5.77 -10.98 -20.17
C HIS A 171 6.02 -11.15 -18.68
N TYR A 172 6.79 -10.23 -18.14
CA TYR A 172 7.14 -10.14 -16.74
C TYR A 172 6.59 -8.82 -16.22
N ILE A 173 5.77 -8.89 -15.17
CA ILE A 173 5.01 -7.73 -14.70
C ILE A 173 5.23 -7.54 -13.20
N ALA A 174 5.57 -6.32 -12.82
CA ALA A 174 5.66 -5.91 -11.42
C ALA A 174 5.00 -4.54 -11.22
N ILE A 175 4.60 -4.26 -9.98
CA ILE A 175 3.81 -3.07 -9.64
C ILE A 175 4.43 -2.39 -8.42
N SER A 176 4.49 -1.06 -8.43
CA SER A 176 4.78 -0.26 -7.23
C SER A 176 3.60 0.67 -6.93
N ALA A 177 3.51 1.13 -5.69
CA ALA A 177 2.56 2.14 -5.25
C ALA A 177 3.27 3.49 -5.08
N ILE A 178 2.52 4.58 -5.21
CA ILE A 178 2.98 5.96 -5.06
C ILE A 178 2.05 6.68 -4.10
N ASN A 179 2.57 7.32 -3.06
CA ASN A 179 1.79 8.14 -2.13
C ASN A 179 1.67 9.61 -2.59
N ASP A 180 0.91 10.41 -1.86
CA ASP A 180 0.65 11.82 -2.16
C ASP A 180 1.90 12.72 -2.14
N THR A 181 2.94 12.34 -1.38
CA THR A 181 4.25 13.01 -1.37
C THR A 181 5.14 12.64 -2.57
N GLY A 182 4.71 11.67 -3.39
CA GLY A 182 5.47 11.18 -4.54
C GLY A 182 6.52 10.12 -4.19
N TYR A 183 6.50 9.57 -2.98
CA TYR A 183 7.32 8.40 -2.63
C TYR A 183 6.79 7.17 -3.37
N GLU A 184 7.67 6.48 -4.08
CA GLU A 184 7.37 5.22 -4.77
C GLU A 184 7.93 4.03 -3.99
N THR A 185 7.10 3.01 -3.76
CA THR A 185 7.51 1.78 -3.08
C THR A 185 8.46 0.95 -3.95
N PRO A 186 9.18 -0.03 -3.37
CA PRO A 186 9.75 -1.11 -4.16
C PRO A 186 8.67 -1.82 -4.99
N LYS A 187 9.12 -2.47 -6.07
CA LYS A 187 8.26 -3.26 -6.93
C LYS A 187 7.79 -4.53 -6.19
N SER A 188 6.58 -4.97 -6.51
CA SER A 188 6.01 -6.24 -6.11
C SER A 188 6.91 -7.42 -6.50
N THR A 189 6.57 -8.61 -5.98
CA THR A 189 7.02 -9.83 -6.64
C THR A 189 6.52 -9.82 -8.08
N GLU A 190 7.39 -10.18 -9.00
CA GLU A 190 7.10 -10.24 -10.43
C GLU A 190 6.17 -11.42 -10.72
N ILE A 191 5.14 -11.20 -11.53
CA ILE A 191 4.33 -12.27 -12.11
C ILE A 191 4.77 -12.54 -13.55
N VAL A 192 4.64 -13.81 -13.96
CA VAL A 192 4.96 -14.25 -15.31
C VAL A 192 3.67 -14.51 -16.08
N VAL A 193 3.54 -13.84 -17.22
CA VAL A 193 2.33 -13.78 -18.03
C VAL A 193 2.62 -14.30 -19.44
N PRO A 194 2.28 -15.56 -19.75
CA PRO A 194 2.40 -16.09 -21.10
C PRO A 194 1.16 -15.74 -21.95
N VAL A 195 1.38 -15.07 -23.08
CA VAL A 195 0.34 -14.74 -24.06
C VAL A 195 0.49 -15.66 -25.28
N CYS A 196 -0.53 -16.48 -25.52
CA CYS A 196 -0.57 -17.41 -26.65
C CYS A 196 -0.97 -16.69 -27.94
N GLY A 197 -0.30 -17.02 -29.05
CA GLY A 197 -0.71 -16.60 -30.39
C GLY A 197 -1.79 -17.52 -30.99
N PRO A 198 -2.36 -17.15 -32.14
CA PRO A 198 -3.31 -18.02 -32.85
C PRO A 198 -2.64 -19.32 -33.30
N PRO A 199 -3.40 -20.43 -33.41
CA PRO A 199 -2.88 -21.69 -33.96
C PRO A 199 -2.30 -21.48 -35.37
N GLN A 200 -1.08 -21.97 -35.58
CA GLN A 200 -0.40 -21.94 -36.89
C GLN A 200 -0.66 -23.25 -37.63
N GLY A 201 -0.65 -23.23 -38.97
CA GLY A 201 -0.75 -24.44 -39.79
C GLY A 201 -2.14 -25.09 -39.87
N PHE A 202 -3.21 -24.32 -39.59
CA PHE A 202 -4.58 -24.82 -39.76
C PHE A 202 -4.92 -24.96 -41.25
N GLY A 203 -5.07 -26.19 -41.73
CA GLY A 203 -5.42 -26.50 -43.11
C GLY A 203 -6.05 -27.89 -43.24
N LEU A 204 -6.85 -28.08 -44.29
CA LEU A 204 -7.39 -29.39 -44.66
C LEU A 204 -6.32 -30.17 -45.45
N GLN A 205 -6.15 -31.47 -45.14
CA GLN A 205 -5.36 -32.40 -45.96
C GLN A 205 -6.14 -32.88 -47.17
#